data_AF-A0A844IRD9-F1
#
_entry.id   AF-A0A844IRD9-F1
#
_cell.length_a   1.000
_cell.length_b   1.000
_cell.length_c   1.000
_cell.angle_alpha   90.00
_cell.angle_beta   90.00
_cell.angle_gamma   90.00
#
_symmetry.space_group_name_H-M   'P 1'
#
loop_
_entity.id
_entity.type
_entity.pdbx_description
1 polymer ?
#
loop_
_entity_poly.entity_id
_entity_poly.type
_entity_poly.pdbx_seq_one_letter_code
_entity_poly.pdbx_strand_id
1 'polypeptide(L)'
;MQLQEVSNVAVIVGENAVTLSQLPSVWQDIAKGRANVRFSNPQIYVEMAQLFQYKLQYGDVDLFNERPHLSHLIPSFSQLFGQMAQETLEFYGHDFMVHNYPNFGEVLHNFESKGSEYNNEVKVARIGLELFDEFGYDLPASFYHVHLAPIYRDHVFEERALRFDQRDIEHKRSWDAILHAGKVFAIQMKVQSIASKYGFTYQHGCGCNSHLSSIDESSGAFAYELSLEKRQRWIRSFIWTAWYEYAIFPIVPNTSYLV
;
A
#
# COMPACT_ATOMS: atom_id res chain seq x y z
N MET A 1 30.00 -11.46 12.20
CA MET A 1 29.81 -10.29 11.33
C MET A 1 30.42 -9.09 12.03
N GLN A 2 31.53 -8.54 11.54
CA GLN A 2 32.14 -7.34 12.12
C GLN A 2 31.30 -6.13 11.70
N LEU A 3 30.76 -5.39 12.68
CA LEU A 3 30.11 -4.10 12.47
C LEU A 3 31.19 -3.11 12.00
N GLN A 4 31.24 -2.83 10.69
CA GLN A 4 31.97 -1.67 10.19
C GLN A 4 31.15 -0.42 10.53
N GLU A 5 31.71 0.50 11.30
CA GLU A 5 31.20 1.87 11.41
C GLU A 5 31.38 2.57 10.05
N VAL A 6 30.42 2.34 9.16
CA VAL A 6 30.27 3.12 7.93
C VAL A 6 29.55 4.40 8.34
N SER A 7 30.12 5.57 8.04
CA SER A 7 29.60 6.89 8.43
C SER A 7 28.17 7.21 7.96
N ASN A 8 27.57 6.32 7.17
CA ASN A 8 26.27 6.45 6.51
C ASN A 8 25.32 5.29 6.86
N VAL A 9 25.58 4.56 7.95
CA VAL A 9 24.76 3.42 8.39
C VAL A 9 24.39 3.60 9.86
N ALA A 10 23.10 3.49 10.17
CA ALA A 10 22.54 3.40 11.51
C ALA A 10 22.20 1.93 11.84
N VAL A 11 22.00 1.62 13.12
CA VAL A 11 21.50 0.31 13.57
C VAL A 11 20.12 0.48 14.20
N ILE A 12 19.12 -0.23 13.68
CA ILE A 12 17.74 -0.22 14.15
C ILE A 12 17.35 -1.65 14.46
N VAL A 13 17.08 -1.96 15.74
CA VAL A 13 16.70 -3.31 16.21
C VAL A 13 17.70 -4.40 15.78
N GLY A 14 19.00 -4.05 15.71
CA GLY A 14 20.07 -4.97 15.32
C GLY A 14 20.25 -5.16 13.81
N GLU A 15 19.47 -4.47 12.99
CA GLU A 15 19.61 -4.43 11.53
C GLU A 15 20.28 -3.13 11.07
N ASN A 16 21.04 -3.21 9.99
CA ASN A 16 21.63 -2.03 9.36
C ASN A 16 20.53 -1.22 8.65
N ALA A 17 20.64 0.10 8.74
CA ALA A 17 19.69 1.05 8.20
C ALA A 17 20.43 2.26 7.62
N VAL A 18 19.82 3.02 6.70
CA VAL A 18 20.37 4.31 6.30
C VAL A 18 20.15 5.34 7.41
N THR A 19 20.93 6.40 7.44
CA THR A 19 20.69 7.54 8.35
C THR A 19 19.45 8.33 7.91
N LEU A 20 18.83 9.07 8.83
CA LEU A 20 17.64 9.88 8.53
C LEU A 20 17.87 10.86 7.37
N SER A 21 19.07 11.45 7.28
CA SER A 21 19.43 12.41 6.21
C SER A 21 19.46 11.80 4.81
N GLN A 22 19.50 10.47 4.70
CA GLN A 22 19.47 9.76 3.41
C GLN A 22 18.06 9.44 2.94
N LEU A 23 17.04 9.62 3.78
CA LEU A 23 15.65 9.48 3.38
C LEU A 23 15.16 10.69 2.57
N PRO A 24 14.09 10.54 1.76
CA PRO A 24 13.37 11.68 1.18
C PRO A 24 13.01 12.73 2.24
N SER A 25 12.98 14.01 1.85
CA SER A 25 12.71 15.14 2.75
C SER A 25 11.42 14.96 3.55
N VAL A 26 10.39 14.41 2.92
CA VAL A 26 9.09 14.14 3.54
C VAL A 26 9.21 13.25 4.78
N TRP A 27 10.06 12.21 4.76
CA TRP A 27 10.30 11.35 5.92
C TRP A 27 11.16 12.01 6.98
N GLN A 28 12.06 12.90 6.58
CA GLN A 28 12.82 13.73 7.52
C GLN A 28 11.90 14.70 8.27
N ASP A 29 10.89 15.24 7.59
CA ASP A 29 9.89 16.12 8.20
C ASP A 29 8.89 15.36 9.08
N ILE A 30 8.50 14.13 8.69
CA ILE A 30 7.75 13.20 9.55
C ILE A 30 8.53 12.93 10.85
N ALA A 31 9.81 12.58 10.75
CA ALA A 31 10.66 12.31 11.91
C ALA A 31 10.80 13.52 12.85
N LYS A 32 10.78 14.74 12.31
CA LYS A 32 10.86 16.00 13.06
C LYS A 32 9.50 16.49 13.58
N GLY A 33 8.41 15.79 13.30
CA GLY A 33 7.05 16.21 13.66
C GLY A 33 6.55 17.45 12.91
N ARG A 34 7.13 17.74 11.72
CA ARG A 34 6.77 18.90 10.87
C ARG A 34 5.74 18.56 9.81
N ALA A 35 5.64 17.28 9.44
CA ALA A 35 4.67 16.80 8.47
C ALA A 35 3.26 16.71 9.09
N ASN A 36 2.22 17.01 8.29
CA ASN A 36 0.82 16.86 8.70
C ASN A 36 0.34 15.42 8.46
N VAL A 37 0.81 14.51 9.31
CA VAL A 37 0.44 13.09 9.35
C VAL A 37 -0.30 12.76 10.65
N ARG A 38 -1.05 11.66 10.68
CA ARG A 38 -1.86 11.26 11.85
C ARG A 38 -1.80 9.77 12.21
N PHE A 39 -0.92 9.00 11.57
CA PHE A 39 -0.71 7.61 11.97
C PHE A 39 -0.16 7.51 13.40
N SER A 40 -0.41 6.37 14.03
CA SER A 40 -0.24 6.19 15.48
C SER A 40 1.21 6.22 15.96
N ASN A 41 2.19 5.84 15.13
CA ASN A 41 3.60 5.78 15.54
C ASN A 41 4.57 6.24 14.43
N PRO A 42 4.83 7.55 14.32
CA PRO A 42 5.76 8.10 13.33
C PRO A 42 7.16 7.52 13.37
N GLN A 43 7.70 7.29 14.57
CA GLN A 43 9.06 6.82 14.74
C GLN A 43 9.26 5.44 14.09
N ILE A 44 8.33 4.52 14.30
CA ILE A 44 8.42 3.18 13.72
C ILE A 44 8.34 3.21 12.19
N TYR A 45 7.51 4.07 11.60
CA TYR A 45 7.42 4.15 10.14
C TYR A 45 8.65 4.82 9.51
N VAL A 46 9.26 5.78 10.20
CA VAL A 46 10.57 6.35 9.81
C VAL A 46 11.65 5.27 9.87
N GLU A 47 11.70 4.49 10.94
CA GLU A 47 12.63 3.37 11.09
C GLU A 47 12.45 2.32 9.98
N MET A 48 11.20 1.97 9.66
CA MET A 48 10.89 1.11 8.53
C MET A 48 11.38 1.70 7.21
N ALA A 49 11.22 3.01 6.97
CA ALA A 49 11.70 3.67 5.76
C ALA A 49 13.24 3.61 5.68
N GLN A 50 13.95 3.81 6.80
CA GLN A 50 15.41 3.69 6.87
C GLN A 50 15.89 2.26 6.56
N LEU A 51 15.20 1.25 7.08
CA LEU A 51 15.49 -0.16 6.79
C LEU A 51 15.20 -0.49 5.32
N PHE A 52 14.06 -0.06 4.79
CA PHE A 52 13.65 -0.31 3.42
C PHE A 52 14.65 0.28 2.41
N GLN A 53 15.03 1.56 2.60
CA GLN A 53 16.04 2.21 1.77
C GLN A 53 17.37 1.47 1.84
N TYR A 54 17.81 1.06 3.04
CA TYR A 54 19.07 0.33 3.21
C TYR A 54 19.06 -0.99 2.45
N LYS A 55 18.02 -1.81 2.63
CA LYS A 55 17.94 -3.15 2.04
C LYS A 55 18.03 -3.09 0.52
N LEU A 56 17.34 -2.15 -0.11
CA LEU A 56 17.36 -2.00 -1.56
C LEU A 56 18.62 -1.29 -2.08
N GLN A 57 19.18 -0.33 -1.34
CA GLN A 57 20.39 0.40 -1.72
C GLN A 57 21.68 -0.41 -1.56
N TYR A 58 21.71 -1.40 -0.69
CA TYR A 58 22.90 -2.21 -0.42
C TYR A 58 22.76 -3.68 -0.80
N GLY A 59 21.60 -4.08 -1.35
CA GLY A 59 21.33 -5.48 -1.68
C GLY A 59 21.28 -6.38 -0.43
N ASP A 60 20.86 -5.85 0.72
CA ASP A 60 20.61 -6.65 1.93
C ASP A 60 19.20 -7.27 1.84
N VAL A 61 19.10 -8.26 0.95
CA VAL A 61 17.87 -8.99 0.63
C VAL A 61 18.14 -10.48 0.56
N ASP A 62 17.11 -11.28 0.83
CA ASP A 62 17.21 -12.75 0.88
C ASP A 62 17.81 -13.36 -0.39
N LEU A 63 17.59 -12.74 -1.57
CA LEU A 63 18.17 -13.20 -2.84
C LEU A 63 19.68 -13.42 -2.74
N PHE A 64 20.44 -12.48 -2.19
CA PHE A 64 21.90 -12.58 -2.13
C PHE A 64 22.39 -13.39 -0.92
N ASN A 65 21.62 -13.43 0.15
CA ASN A 65 21.90 -14.27 1.32
C ASN A 65 21.71 -15.76 0.99
N GLU A 66 20.64 -16.11 0.28
CA GLU A 66 20.31 -17.48 -0.12
C GLU A 66 21.06 -17.93 -1.38
N ARG A 67 21.49 -16.99 -2.23
CA ARG A 67 22.22 -17.29 -3.47
C ARG A 67 23.53 -16.49 -3.55
N PRO A 68 24.56 -16.84 -2.73
CA PRO A 68 25.82 -16.09 -2.69
C PRO A 68 26.57 -16.02 -4.04
N HIS A 69 26.35 -16.97 -4.95
CA HIS A 69 26.93 -16.91 -6.30
C HIS A 69 26.43 -15.70 -7.12
N LEU A 70 25.31 -15.10 -6.73
CA LEU A 70 24.76 -13.88 -7.35
C LEU A 70 25.30 -12.59 -6.75
N SER A 71 26.18 -12.62 -5.73
CA SER A 71 26.69 -11.40 -5.07
C SER A 71 27.38 -10.42 -6.03
N HIS A 72 27.90 -10.91 -7.16
CA HIS A 72 28.45 -10.06 -8.21
C HIS A 72 27.41 -9.12 -8.87
N LEU A 73 26.11 -9.40 -8.72
CA LEU A 73 25.01 -8.57 -9.22
C LEU A 73 24.54 -7.50 -8.22
N ILE A 74 25.04 -7.51 -6.98
CA ILE A 74 24.67 -6.52 -5.94
C ILE A 74 24.85 -5.08 -6.44
N PRO A 75 25.92 -4.69 -7.15
CA PRO A 75 26.07 -3.32 -7.64
C PRO A 75 24.94 -2.90 -8.59
N SER A 76 24.59 -3.75 -9.56
CA SER A 76 23.51 -3.46 -10.52
C SER A 76 22.14 -3.46 -9.85
N PHE A 77 21.89 -4.40 -8.94
CA PHE A 77 20.68 -4.41 -8.11
C PHE A 77 20.56 -3.11 -7.31
N SER A 78 21.61 -2.74 -6.58
CA SER A 78 21.65 -1.59 -5.69
C SER A 78 21.45 -0.27 -6.44
N GLN A 79 22.01 -0.17 -7.65
CA GLN A 79 21.83 1.01 -8.50
C GLN A 79 20.36 1.22 -8.89
N LEU A 80 19.68 0.16 -9.34
CA LEU A 80 18.28 0.25 -9.75
C LEU A 80 17.35 0.37 -8.53
N PHE A 81 17.43 -0.59 -7.61
CA PHE A 81 16.50 -0.69 -6.50
C PHE A 81 16.73 0.36 -5.43
N GLY A 82 17.94 0.90 -5.27
CA GLY A 82 18.17 2.07 -4.43
C GLY A 82 17.41 3.32 -4.91
N GLN A 83 17.29 3.50 -6.24
CA GLN A 83 16.46 4.58 -6.82
C GLN A 83 14.97 4.27 -6.66
N MET A 84 14.54 3.03 -6.94
CA MET A 84 13.15 2.62 -6.74
C MET A 84 12.70 2.75 -5.29
N ALA A 85 13.59 2.48 -4.32
CA ALA A 85 13.33 2.68 -2.91
C ALA A 85 13.08 4.16 -2.59
N GLN A 86 13.93 5.05 -3.11
CA GLN A 86 13.80 6.49 -2.90
C GLN A 86 12.46 7.01 -3.45
N GLU A 87 12.09 6.64 -4.67
CA GLU A 87 10.81 7.01 -5.28
C GLU A 87 9.60 6.47 -4.48
N THR A 88 9.69 5.21 -4.05
CA THR A 88 8.65 4.56 -3.25
C THR A 88 8.42 5.30 -1.95
N LEU A 89 9.50 5.62 -1.25
CA LEU A 89 9.45 6.33 0.02
C LEU A 89 8.98 7.77 -0.18
N GLU A 90 9.42 8.46 -1.23
CA GLU A 90 8.92 9.80 -1.53
C GLU A 90 7.40 9.79 -1.77
N PHE A 91 6.91 8.86 -2.60
CA PHE A 91 5.48 8.69 -2.84
C PHE A 91 4.71 8.42 -1.53
N TYR A 92 5.06 7.35 -0.79
CA TYR A 92 4.28 6.97 0.40
C TYR A 92 4.43 7.97 1.54
N GLY A 93 5.56 8.66 1.67
CA GLY A 93 5.72 9.74 2.64
C GLY A 93 4.71 10.87 2.40
N HIS A 94 4.44 11.20 1.13
CA HIS A 94 3.37 12.12 0.77
C HIS A 94 1.99 11.48 0.92
N ASP A 95 1.81 10.22 0.54
CA ASP A 95 0.52 9.52 0.59
C ASP A 95 -0.05 9.42 2.02
N PHE A 96 0.79 9.45 3.05
CA PHE A 96 0.37 9.51 4.45
C PHE A 96 -0.06 10.91 4.95
N MET A 97 0.06 11.96 4.14
CA MET A 97 -0.37 13.29 4.54
C MET A 97 -1.90 13.36 4.64
N VAL A 98 -2.41 14.01 5.68
CA VAL A 98 -3.85 14.06 5.98
C VAL A 98 -4.70 14.55 4.80
N HIS A 99 -4.18 15.50 4.00
CA HIS A 99 -4.92 16.07 2.86
C HIS A 99 -5.06 15.11 1.67
N ASN A 100 -4.34 13.98 1.65
CA ASN A 100 -4.45 12.98 0.59
C ASN A 100 -5.53 11.93 0.88
N TYR A 101 -6.06 11.86 2.11
CA TYR A 101 -7.12 10.92 2.46
C TYR A 101 -8.47 11.36 1.88
N PRO A 102 -9.33 10.41 1.46
CA PRO A 102 -10.69 10.75 1.01
C PRO A 102 -11.51 11.46 2.09
N ASN A 103 -12.33 12.42 1.68
CA ASN A 103 -13.38 12.98 2.52
C ASN A 103 -14.61 12.05 2.47
N PHE A 104 -14.62 10.99 3.29
CA PHE A 104 -15.69 9.99 3.28
C PHE A 104 -17.10 10.56 3.51
N GLY A 105 -17.21 11.62 4.34
CA GLY A 105 -18.49 12.29 4.57
C GLY A 105 -19.04 12.96 3.31
N GLU A 106 -18.17 13.64 2.56
CA GLU A 106 -18.53 14.26 1.27
C GLU A 106 -18.82 13.21 0.19
N VAL A 107 -18.01 12.14 0.12
CA VAL A 107 -18.24 11.02 -0.80
C VAL A 107 -19.60 10.39 -0.54
N LEU A 108 -19.90 10.05 0.72
CA LEU A 108 -21.18 9.44 1.09
C LEU A 108 -22.36 10.38 0.79
N HIS A 109 -22.28 11.65 1.19
CA HIS A 109 -23.33 12.63 0.94
C HIS A 109 -23.63 12.81 -0.56
N ASN A 110 -22.58 12.83 -1.39
CA ASN A 110 -22.72 12.97 -2.84
C ASN A 110 -23.57 11.84 -3.44
N PHE A 111 -23.33 10.58 -3.05
CA PHE A 111 -24.11 9.45 -3.58
C PHE A 111 -25.47 9.29 -2.94
N GLU A 112 -25.62 9.56 -1.63
CA GLU A 112 -26.94 9.53 -0.98
C GLU A 112 -27.91 10.56 -1.58
N SER A 113 -27.40 11.70 -2.04
CA SER A 113 -28.21 12.76 -2.66
C SER A 113 -28.74 12.43 -4.06
N LYS A 114 -28.16 11.44 -4.76
CA LYS A 114 -28.50 11.08 -6.15
C LYS A 114 -29.66 10.09 -6.29
N GLY A 115 -30.18 9.54 -5.19
CA GLY A 115 -31.34 8.65 -5.19
C GLY A 115 -31.00 7.15 -5.23
N SER A 116 -32.04 6.32 -5.30
CA SER A 116 -31.95 4.86 -5.04
C SER A 116 -31.15 4.06 -6.07
N GLU A 117 -30.96 4.61 -7.28
CA GLU A 117 -30.15 3.98 -8.32
C GLU A 117 -28.66 3.91 -7.96
N TYR A 118 -28.18 4.77 -7.04
CA TYR A 118 -26.80 4.80 -6.56
C TYR A 118 -26.58 3.98 -5.27
N ASN A 119 -27.46 3.02 -4.97
CA ASN A 119 -27.38 2.26 -3.72
C ASN A 119 -26.08 1.44 -3.61
N ASN A 120 -25.52 0.98 -4.73
CA ASN A 120 -24.26 0.24 -4.71
C ASN A 120 -23.07 1.16 -4.38
N GLU A 121 -23.05 2.37 -4.92
CA GLU A 121 -22.05 3.39 -4.64
C GLU A 121 -22.12 3.84 -3.18
N VAL A 122 -23.34 3.99 -2.63
CA VAL A 122 -23.55 4.27 -1.20
C VAL A 122 -22.98 3.13 -0.35
N LYS A 123 -23.20 1.86 -0.72
CA LYS A 123 -22.59 0.72 -0.01
C LYS A 123 -21.07 0.76 -0.05
N VAL A 124 -20.46 1.02 -1.21
CA VAL A 124 -18.99 1.15 -1.34
C VAL A 124 -18.45 2.32 -0.51
N ALA A 125 -19.11 3.48 -0.52
CA ALA A 125 -18.72 4.62 0.30
C ALA A 125 -18.76 4.28 1.81
N ARG A 126 -19.77 3.52 2.25
CA ARG A 126 -19.88 3.05 3.64
C ARG A 126 -18.81 2.03 4.01
N ILE A 127 -18.46 1.12 3.10
CA ILE A 127 -17.30 0.24 3.28
C ILE A 127 -16.03 1.07 3.49
N GLY A 128 -15.78 2.06 2.63
CA GLY A 128 -14.62 2.94 2.76
C GLY A 128 -14.56 3.65 4.11
N LEU A 129 -15.71 4.13 4.61
CA LEU A 129 -15.83 4.72 5.93
C LEU A 129 -15.53 3.71 7.05
N GLU A 130 -16.11 2.52 7.02
CA GLU A 130 -15.83 1.47 8.03
C GLU A 130 -14.37 1.01 7.99
N LEU A 131 -13.74 0.96 6.81
CA LEU A 131 -12.29 0.71 6.68
C LEU A 131 -11.48 1.82 7.35
N PHE A 132 -11.88 3.07 7.20
CA PHE A 132 -11.21 4.19 7.86
C PHE A 132 -11.44 4.21 9.37
N ASP A 133 -12.62 3.81 9.85
CA ASP A 133 -12.85 3.63 11.29
C ASP A 133 -11.99 2.50 11.87
N GLU A 134 -11.78 1.43 11.11
CA GLU A 134 -10.94 0.29 11.51
C GLU A 134 -9.44 0.63 11.53
N PHE A 135 -8.94 1.27 10.48
CA PHE A 135 -7.49 1.45 10.25
C PHE A 135 -7.00 2.88 10.50
N GLY A 136 -7.87 3.88 10.31
CA GLY A 136 -7.54 5.30 10.45
C GLY A 136 -6.38 5.72 9.57
N TYR A 137 -5.51 6.57 10.10
CA TYR A 137 -4.34 7.03 9.36
C TYR A 137 -3.19 6.01 9.31
N ASP A 138 -3.31 4.85 9.99
CA ASP A 138 -2.24 3.84 10.00
C ASP A 138 -2.05 3.14 8.66
N LEU A 139 -3.03 3.19 7.75
CA LEU A 139 -2.86 2.78 6.35
C LEU A 139 -2.72 4.02 5.44
N PRO A 140 -1.97 3.91 4.34
CA PRO A 140 -1.70 5.03 3.44
C PRO A 140 -2.96 5.47 2.68
N ALA A 141 -3.07 6.72 2.22
CA ALA A 141 -4.29 7.21 1.58
C ALA A 141 -4.69 6.39 0.34
N SER A 142 -3.72 5.91 -0.44
CA SER A 142 -3.93 5.01 -1.57
C SER A 142 -4.69 3.72 -1.20
N PHE A 143 -4.58 3.24 0.05
CA PHE A 143 -5.39 2.13 0.55
C PHE A 143 -6.88 2.44 0.43
N TYR A 144 -7.29 3.64 0.80
CA TYR A 144 -8.71 4.01 0.79
C TYR A 144 -9.19 4.35 -0.63
N HIS A 145 -8.37 5.07 -1.39
CA HIS A 145 -8.72 5.43 -2.77
C HIS A 145 -8.97 4.20 -3.64
N VAL A 146 -8.15 3.16 -3.54
CA VAL A 146 -8.37 1.96 -4.37
C VAL A 146 -9.69 1.24 -4.03
N HIS A 147 -10.10 1.22 -2.77
CA HIS A 147 -11.36 0.59 -2.36
C HIS A 147 -12.58 1.45 -2.71
N LEU A 148 -12.40 2.76 -2.91
CA LEU A 148 -13.42 3.68 -3.41
C LEU A 148 -13.47 3.75 -4.93
N ALA A 149 -12.40 3.36 -5.64
CA ALA A 149 -12.31 3.44 -7.10
C ALA A 149 -13.56 2.96 -7.86
N PRO A 150 -14.26 1.87 -7.46
CA PRO A 150 -15.47 1.42 -8.14
C PRO A 150 -16.60 2.45 -8.24
N ILE A 151 -16.69 3.46 -7.35
CA ILE A 151 -17.77 4.46 -7.39
C ILE A 151 -17.56 5.54 -8.47
N TYR A 152 -16.36 5.60 -9.05
CA TYR A 152 -16.00 6.56 -10.10
C TYR A 152 -16.08 5.96 -11.51
N ARG A 153 -16.63 4.75 -11.60
CA ARG A 153 -16.78 3.97 -12.83
C ARG A 153 -18.17 4.06 -13.43
N ASP A 154 -18.34 3.37 -14.56
CA ASP A 154 -19.62 3.31 -15.26
C ASP A 154 -20.63 2.47 -14.43
N HIS A 155 -20.13 1.46 -13.71
CA HIS A 155 -20.85 0.73 -12.68
C HIS A 155 -19.87 0.18 -11.62
N VAL A 156 -20.28 0.12 -10.35
CA VAL A 156 -19.56 -0.55 -9.24
C VAL A 156 -19.06 -1.98 -9.54
N PHE A 157 -19.79 -2.78 -10.34
CA PHE A 157 -19.40 -4.15 -10.71
C PHE A 157 -18.59 -4.20 -12.02
N GLU A 158 -18.13 -3.06 -12.52
CA GLU A 158 -17.34 -3.01 -13.75
C GLU A 158 -16.00 -3.72 -13.55
N GLU A 159 -15.84 -4.86 -14.23
CA GLU A 159 -14.59 -5.57 -14.40
C GLU A 159 -13.73 -4.87 -15.45
N ARG A 160 -12.87 -3.96 -15.01
CA ARG A 160 -11.82 -3.36 -15.85
C ARG A 160 -10.49 -3.44 -15.11
N ALA A 161 -9.43 -3.83 -15.81
CA ALA A 161 -8.10 -3.78 -15.23
C ALA A 161 -7.61 -2.32 -15.13
N LEU A 162 -7.02 -1.93 -13.99
CA LEU A 162 -6.41 -0.62 -13.73
C LEU A 162 -5.48 -0.17 -14.84
N ARG A 163 -4.79 -1.12 -15.46
CA ARG A 163 -3.82 -0.85 -16.51
C ARG A 163 -4.45 -0.39 -17.83
N PHE A 164 -5.72 -0.71 -18.05
CA PHE A 164 -6.45 -0.36 -19.27
C PHE A 164 -7.43 0.79 -19.07
N ASP A 165 -7.65 1.21 -17.83
CA ASP A 165 -8.47 2.38 -17.55
C ASP A 165 -7.62 3.66 -17.59
N GLN A 166 -7.85 4.50 -18.59
CA GLN A 166 -7.19 5.80 -18.69
C GLN A 166 -7.49 6.70 -17.49
N ARG A 167 -8.61 6.48 -16.79
CA ARG A 167 -8.98 7.22 -15.57
C ARG A 167 -8.01 6.93 -14.42
N ASP A 168 -7.41 5.74 -14.40
CA ASP A 168 -6.62 5.23 -13.27
C ASP A 168 -5.09 5.28 -13.56
N ILE A 169 -4.68 5.79 -14.72
CA ILE A 169 -3.30 5.66 -15.22
C ILE A 169 -2.26 6.32 -14.31
N GLU A 170 -2.64 7.41 -13.64
CA GLU A 170 -1.79 8.17 -12.71
C GLU A 170 -1.63 7.46 -11.35
N HIS A 171 -2.60 6.61 -10.99
CA HIS A 171 -2.64 5.93 -9.69
C HIS A 171 -2.32 4.43 -9.78
N LYS A 172 -2.19 3.88 -11.00
CA LYS A 172 -2.01 2.44 -11.24
C LYS A 172 -0.92 1.81 -10.36
N ARG A 173 0.22 2.48 -10.17
CA ARG A 173 1.38 1.92 -9.46
C ARG A 173 1.09 1.77 -7.97
N SER A 174 0.50 2.80 -7.35
CA SER A 174 0.16 2.77 -5.93
C SER A 174 -1.02 1.85 -5.66
N TRP A 175 -2.05 1.87 -6.51
CA TRP A 175 -3.21 1.03 -6.32
C TRP A 175 -2.90 -0.46 -6.51
N ASP A 176 -2.13 -0.83 -7.53
CA ASP A 176 -1.68 -2.22 -7.74
C ASP A 176 -0.84 -2.72 -6.56
N ALA A 177 0.08 -1.88 -6.06
CA ALA A 177 0.88 -2.19 -4.88
C ALA A 177 0.03 -2.44 -3.61
N ILE A 178 -1.03 -1.65 -3.41
CA ILE A 178 -1.97 -1.83 -2.30
C ILE A 178 -2.77 -3.13 -2.46
N LEU A 179 -3.26 -3.44 -3.66
CA LEU A 179 -4.00 -4.68 -3.92
C LEU A 179 -3.11 -5.91 -3.69
N HIS A 180 -1.86 -5.87 -4.16
CA HIS A 180 -0.89 -6.93 -3.91
C HIS A 180 -0.51 -7.05 -2.43
N ALA A 181 -0.48 -5.94 -1.68
CA ALA A 181 -0.30 -5.98 -0.24
C ALA A 181 -1.45 -6.71 0.48
N GLY A 182 -2.60 -6.91 -0.17
CA GLY A 182 -3.66 -7.83 0.25
C GLY A 182 -3.21 -9.28 0.49
N LYS A 183 -2.04 -9.71 -0.02
CA LYS A 183 -1.44 -11.01 0.37
C LYS A 183 -1.11 -11.09 1.86
N VAL A 184 -1.05 -9.95 2.56
CA VAL A 184 -1.14 -9.91 4.03
C VAL A 184 -2.57 -10.24 4.43
N PHE A 185 -2.83 -11.55 4.50
CA PHE A 185 -4.16 -12.14 4.59
C PHE A 185 -5.04 -11.57 5.71
N ALA A 186 -4.44 -11.17 6.84
CA ALA A 186 -5.19 -10.60 7.96
C ALA A 186 -5.85 -9.24 7.62
N ILE A 187 -5.16 -8.37 6.86
CA ILE A 187 -5.74 -7.10 6.40
C ILE A 187 -6.82 -7.38 5.36
N GLN A 188 -6.54 -8.26 4.40
CA GLN A 188 -7.50 -8.65 3.37
C GLN A 188 -8.77 -9.26 3.97
N MET A 189 -8.66 -10.15 4.96
CA MET A 189 -9.80 -10.74 5.64
C MET A 189 -10.66 -9.70 6.36
N LYS A 190 -10.05 -8.67 6.93
CA LYS A 190 -10.81 -7.57 7.54
C LYS A 190 -11.54 -6.73 6.49
N VAL A 191 -10.89 -6.43 5.35
CA VAL A 191 -11.54 -5.79 4.18
C VAL A 191 -12.75 -6.60 3.72
N GLN A 192 -12.56 -7.90 3.49
CA GLN A 192 -13.65 -8.80 3.07
C GLN A 192 -14.77 -8.88 4.10
N SER A 193 -14.43 -8.94 5.39
CA SER A 193 -15.42 -8.98 6.47
C SER A 193 -16.29 -7.73 6.46
N ILE A 194 -15.69 -6.54 6.34
CA ILE A 194 -16.43 -5.27 6.24
C ILE A 194 -17.28 -5.24 4.98
N ALA A 195 -16.71 -5.56 3.81
CA ALA A 195 -17.43 -5.57 2.54
C ALA A 195 -18.66 -6.51 2.56
N SER A 196 -18.51 -7.69 3.19
CA SER A 196 -19.56 -8.71 3.22
C SER A 196 -20.82 -8.25 3.96
N LYS A 197 -20.71 -7.31 4.91
CA LYS A 197 -21.87 -6.69 5.60
C LYS A 197 -22.79 -5.94 4.62
N TYR A 198 -22.24 -5.48 3.51
CA TYR A 198 -22.96 -4.75 2.47
C TYR A 198 -23.35 -5.64 1.28
N GLY A 199 -23.11 -6.94 1.40
CA GLY A 199 -23.36 -7.91 0.33
C GLY A 199 -22.29 -7.90 -0.75
N PHE A 200 -21.06 -7.46 -0.44
CA PHE A 200 -19.96 -7.37 -1.41
C PHE A 200 -18.73 -8.18 -0.99
N THR A 201 -17.93 -8.56 -1.98
CA THR A 201 -16.56 -9.05 -1.79
C THR A 201 -15.63 -8.33 -2.76
N TYR A 202 -14.43 -7.97 -2.30
CA TYR A 202 -13.40 -7.44 -3.19
C TYR A 202 -12.52 -8.57 -3.72
N GLN A 203 -12.52 -8.82 -5.01
CA GLN A 203 -11.59 -9.75 -5.61
C GLN A 203 -10.35 -9.02 -6.12
N HIS A 204 -9.20 -9.67 -6.05
CA HIS A 204 -8.03 -9.26 -6.80
C HIS A 204 -7.71 -10.39 -7.78
N GLY A 205 -7.54 -10.08 -9.07
CA GLY A 205 -7.17 -11.09 -10.07
C GLY A 205 -5.85 -11.78 -9.70
N CYS A 206 -5.76 -13.09 -9.92
CA CYS A 206 -4.52 -13.84 -9.79
C CYS A 206 -3.85 -13.96 -11.16
N GLY A 207 -2.68 -13.36 -11.32
CA GLY A 207 -1.93 -13.29 -12.57
C GLY A 207 -1.48 -11.87 -12.77
N CYS A 208 -0.17 -11.62 -12.63
CA CYS A 208 0.46 -10.32 -12.66
C CYS A 208 -0.09 -9.47 -13.81
N ASN A 209 -1.00 -8.53 -13.48
CA ASN A 209 -1.49 -7.39 -14.26
C ASN A 209 -2.85 -6.97 -13.69
N SER A 210 -2.84 -6.11 -12.67
CA SER A 210 -3.72 -4.94 -12.63
C SER A 210 -5.23 -5.16 -12.76
N HIS A 211 -5.78 -6.29 -12.33
CA HIS A 211 -7.23 -6.37 -12.15
C HIS A 211 -7.54 -5.60 -10.87
N LEU A 212 -8.57 -4.74 -10.90
CA LEU A 212 -8.96 -4.03 -9.70
C LEU A 212 -9.30 -4.99 -8.57
N SER A 213 -9.52 -4.37 -7.41
CA SER A 213 -10.57 -4.81 -6.51
C SER A 213 -11.91 -4.89 -7.29
N SER A 214 -12.14 -5.93 -8.10
CA SER A 214 -13.47 -6.14 -8.68
C SER A 214 -14.40 -6.42 -7.51
N ILE A 215 -15.52 -5.70 -7.46
CA ILE A 215 -16.52 -5.94 -6.45
C ILE A 215 -17.48 -6.96 -7.03
N ASP A 216 -17.69 -8.04 -6.29
CA ASP A 216 -18.72 -9.04 -6.58
C ASP A 216 -19.76 -9.07 -5.49
N GLU A 217 -20.92 -9.65 -5.80
CA GLU A 217 -21.94 -9.95 -4.81
C GLU A 217 -21.45 -11.06 -3.86
N SER A 218 -21.60 -10.81 -2.56
CA SER A 218 -21.35 -11.79 -1.52
C SER A 218 -22.61 -12.62 -1.26
N SER A 219 -22.44 -13.95 -1.14
CA SER A 219 -23.52 -14.86 -0.75
C SER A 219 -23.81 -14.86 0.76
N GLY A 220 -23.01 -14.16 1.57
CA GLY A 220 -23.23 -14.05 3.00
C GLY A 220 -22.20 -13.19 3.74
N ALA A 221 -22.62 -12.60 4.85
CA ALA A 221 -21.74 -11.81 5.71
C ALA A 221 -20.90 -12.72 6.63
N PHE A 222 -19.66 -12.31 6.91
CA PHE A 222 -18.82 -12.93 7.94
C PHE A 222 -18.09 -11.89 8.78
N ALA A 223 -17.74 -12.27 10.02
CA ALA A 223 -17.01 -11.42 10.94
C ALA A 223 -15.56 -11.89 11.06
N TYR A 224 -14.61 -10.97 10.88
CA TYR A 224 -13.20 -11.16 11.15
C TYR A 224 -12.69 -10.03 12.03
N GLU A 225 -12.03 -10.38 13.13
CA GLU A 225 -11.47 -9.42 14.07
C GLU A 225 -9.95 -9.49 14.11
N LEU A 226 -9.32 -8.33 13.94
CA LEU A 226 -7.89 -8.16 14.13
C LEU A 226 -7.61 -7.93 15.61
N SER A 227 -7.09 -8.94 16.30
CA SER A 227 -6.66 -8.78 17.69
C SER A 227 -5.69 -7.60 17.81
N LEU A 228 -5.88 -6.76 18.84
CA LEU A 228 -5.03 -5.59 19.10
C LEU A 228 -3.53 -5.92 19.12
N GLU A 229 -3.17 -7.08 19.70
CA GLU A 229 -1.79 -7.56 19.78
C GLU A 229 -1.13 -7.76 18.40
N LYS A 230 -1.92 -8.21 17.41
CA LYS A 230 -1.43 -8.50 16.06
C LYS A 230 -1.66 -7.36 15.07
N ARG A 231 -2.57 -6.42 15.37
CA ARG A 231 -2.96 -5.32 14.47
C ARG A 231 -1.74 -4.56 13.94
N GLN A 232 -0.86 -4.13 14.83
CA GLN A 232 0.34 -3.37 14.46
C GLN A 232 1.32 -4.18 13.60
N ARG A 233 1.45 -5.48 13.85
CA ARG A 233 2.28 -6.37 13.03
C ARG A 233 1.76 -6.47 11.61
N TRP A 234 0.44 -6.66 11.46
CA TRP A 234 -0.18 -6.80 10.14
C TRP A 234 -0.17 -5.51 9.35
N ILE A 235 -0.42 -4.36 9.99
CA ILE A 235 -0.30 -3.04 9.35
C ILE A 235 1.12 -2.81 8.83
N ARG A 236 2.14 -3.06 9.65
CA ARG A 236 3.54 -2.91 9.22
C ARG A 236 3.89 -3.86 8.09
N SER A 237 3.45 -5.12 8.18
CA SER A 237 3.65 -6.10 7.11
C SER A 237 2.97 -5.66 5.81
N PHE A 238 1.78 -5.09 5.90
CA PHE A 238 1.03 -4.58 4.76
C PHE A 238 1.76 -3.41 4.10
N ILE A 239 2.15 -2.40 4.89
CA ILE A 239 2.90 -1.24 4.40
C ILE A 239 4.23 -1.67 3.76
N TRP A 240 4.99 -2.53 4.43
CA TRP A 240 6.23 -3.07 3.90
C TRP A 240 6.04 -3.77 2.55
N THR A 241 4.96 -4.55 2.45
CA THR A 241 4.60 -5.23 1.23
C THR A 241 4.19 -4.24 0.13
N ALA A 242 3.39 -3.22 0.46
CA ALA A 242 3.00 -2.19 -0.49
C ALA A 242 4.22 -1.43 -1.02
N TRP A 243 5.18 -1.08 -0.16
CA TRP A 243 6.43 -0.44 -0.60
C TRP A 243 7.23 -1.34 -1.53
N TYR A 244 7.38 -2.62 -1.19
CA TYR A 244 8.05 -3.60 -2.02
C TYR A 244 7.39 -3.76 -3.40
N GLU A 245 6.07 -3.93 -3.43
CA GLU A 245 5.30 -4.07 -4.67
C GLU A 245 5.37 -2.80 -5.51
N TYR A 246 5.32 -1.61 -4.89
CA TYR A 246 5.49 -0.33 -5.59
C TYR A 246 6.88 -0.21 -6.22
N ALA A 247 7.94 -0.59 -5.50
CA ALA A 247 9.31 -0.54 -6.00
C ALA A 247 9.53 -1.49 -7.20
N ILE A 248 8.85 -2.64 -7.21
CA ILE A 248 9.02 -3.70 -8.20
C ILE A 248 8.03 -3.64 -9.35
N PHE A 249 6.90 -2.94 -9.18
CA PHE A 249 5.88 -2.79 -10.21
C PHE A 249 6.45 -2.45 -11.62
N PRO A 250 7.44 -1.54 -11.77
CA PRO A 250 7.97 -1.19 -13.09
C PRO A 250 8.70 -2.32 -13.83
N ILE A 251 9.13 -3.37 -13.15
CA ILE A 251 9.89 -4.49 -13.74
C ILE A 251 9.03 -5.68 -14.13
N VAL A 252 7.71 -5.63 -13.87
CA VAL A 252 6.80 -6.71 -14.25
C VAL A 252 6.65 -6.73 -15.78
N PRO A 253 7.04 -7.83 -16.46
CA PRO A 253 6.94 -7.92 -17.91
C PRO A 253 5.46 -7.86 -18.32
N ASN A 254 5.16 -7.04 -19.32
CA ASN A 254 3.84 -6.94 -19.89
C ASN A 254 3.78 -7.56 -21.28
N THR A 255 2.62 -8.11 -21.62
CA THR A 255 2.30 -8.50 -22.99
C THR A 255 0.98 -7.87 -23.42
N SER A 256 0.97 -7.25 -24.60
CA SER A 256 -0.24 -6.73 -25.22
C SER A 256 -1.19 -7.83 -25.70
N TYR A 257 -0.80 -9.10 -25.60
CA TYR A 257 -1.61 -10.25 -26.01
C TYR A 257 -2.71 -10.62 -25.00
N LEU A 258 -2.60 -10.17 -23.74
CA LEU A 258 -3.57 -10.44 -22.67
C LEU A 258 -4.65 -9.36 -22.54
N VAL A 259 -4.79 -8.49 -23.55
CA VAL A 259 -5.75 -7.36 -23.62
C VAL A 259 -6.81 -7.66 -24.65
#